data_AF-A0A9D8AD35-F1
#
_entry.id   AF-A0A9D8AD35-F1
#
_cell.length_a   1.000
_cell.length_b   1.000
_cell.length_c   1.000
_cell.angle_alpha   90.00
_cell.angle_beta   90.00
_cell.angle_gamma   90.00
#
_symmetry.space_group_name_H-M   'P 1'
#
loop_
_entity.id
_entity.type
_entity.pdbx_description
1 polymer ?
#
loop_
_entity_poly.entity_id
_entity_poly.type
_entity_poly.pdbx_seq_one_letter_code
_entity_poly.pdbx_strand_id
1 'polypeptide(L)'
;MGGPNSYDINEGRRSRRSNQGAFNFEQQSRSSIESGAQRREVHPELNPKGKVRVCEQETPIVTAMDFTQSRGRDAEIVYNRIPEFFNVCQMRGYVRNFAVSFCGFGDATAGDRAPLQVGQFETDNKLDVELAKMWIEQGGGGTGEESAELVAYYYAYRTELRGLRPGKKGYFFFITDEGFYPKVSASQVKDLLGVDMPADIDFEQVFKDLQKKFNVYLIFPRKTWEERKDDIDAEIRKRVTEAGGQYNNVDIRASLLWNDRNDLDLHVVTPHNERIYYGHKRSRCGGCLDVDRNVRGETTKPVENIRWKNGKALKGKYQVIVQNYAFHEASRTPIDFRVELEVNGRVQSFKGVASPNGETGYSSDILVAEFDYDPNQRVYNPDKYAAYKDGVVIGKWAKVIPPQNILKIDDPQSIIEVMMGVLALASDDVDLDDVRVDMAGLGLSALQQKGALKALEGLAESRAVAKAVTAGNLPTKKIQRKPSGVVKL
;
A
#
# COMPACT_ATOMS: atom_id res chain seq x y z
N MET A 1 -57.33 -1.55 -12.95
CA MET A 1 -56.13 -0.70 -12.96
C MET A 1 -55.52 -0.74 -11.57
N GLY A 2 -54.35 -1.37 -11.42
CA GLY A 2 -53.57 -1.39 -10.19
C GLY A 2 -52.10 -1.49 -10.59
N GLY A 3 -51.31 -0.49 -10.23
CA GLY A 3 -49.92 -0.33 -10.70
C GLY A 3 -48.92 -1.26 -9.98
N PRO A 4 -47.79 -1.60 -10.61
CA PRO A 4 -46.77 -2.47 -10.02
C PRO A 4 -45.63 -1.67 -9.37
N ASN A 5 -45.31 -2.02 -8.12
CA ASN A 5 -43.99 -2.06 -7.49
C ASN A 5 -44.10 -1.80 -5.98
N SER A 6 -44.64 -2.78 -5.26
CA SER A 6 -44.29 -2.98 -3.85
C SER A 6 -43.14 -3.97 -3.82
N TYR A 7 -41.94 -3.51 -3.45
CA TYR A 7 -40.84 -4.38 -3.07
C TYR A 7 -41.31 -5.32 -1.95
N ASP A 8 -41.40 -6.62 -2.23
CA ASP A 8 -41.81 -7.62 -1.25
C ASP A 8 -40.63 -7.89 -0.30
N ILE A 9 -40.80 -7.47 0.95
CA ILE A 9 -39.85 -7.64 2.07
C ILE A 9 -39.48 -9.12 2.30
N ASN A 10 -40.23 -10.07 1.72
CA ASN A 10 -39.92 -11.49 1.79
C ASN A 10 -38.82 -11.95 0.82
N GLU A 11 -38.52 -11.23 -0.27
CA GLU A 11 -37.36 -11.55 -1.13
C GLU A 11 -36.03 -11.27 -0.42
N GLY A 12 -35.98 -10.24 0.44
CA GLY A 12 -34.84 -9.94 1.30
C GLY A 12 -34.56 -10.99 2.40
N ARG A 13 -35.53 -11.86 2.71
CA ARG A 13 -35.32 -13.01 3.61
C ARG A 13 -34.88 -14.28 2.86
N ARG A 14 -35.21 -14.42 1.57
CA ARG A 14 -34.70 -15.51 0.73
C ARG A 14 -33.27 -15.25 0.26
N SER A 15 -32.88 -14.00 -0.02
CA SER A 15 -31.48 -13.64 -0.33
C SER A 15 -30.53 -13.82 0.87
N ARG A 16 -31.05 -13.77 2.11
CA ARG A 16 -30.26 -14.11 3.32
C ARG A 16 -29.88 -15.60 3.40
N ARG A 17 -30.52 -16.49 2.63
CA ARG A 17 -30.11 -17.90 2.53
C ARG A 17 -28.95 -18.14 1.56
N SER A 18 -28.63 -17.20 0.67
CA SER A 18 -27.46 -17.31 -0.22
C SER A 18 -26.18 -16.70 0.36
N ASN A 19 -26.17 -16.37 1.66
CA ASN A 19 -24.98 -15.89 2.38
C ASN A 19 -23.88 -16.96 2.58
N GLN A 20 -23.97 -18.11 1.90
CA GLN A 20 -22.90 -19.11 1.87
C GLN A 20 -21.62 -18.61 1.16
N GLY A 21 -21.70 -17.56 0.33
CA GLY A 21 -20.53 -16.95 -0.33
C GLY A 21 -19.64 -16.14 0.62
N ALA A 22 -20.21 -15.27 1.44
CA ALA A 22 -19.45 -14.41 2.37
C ALA A 22 -18.75 -15.21 3.49
N PHE A 23 -19.40 -16.27 4.01
CA PHE A 23 -18.78 -17.17 4.98
C PHE A 23 -17.65 -18.04 4.38
N ASN A 24 -17.74 -18.38 3.09
CA ASN A 24 -16.66 -19.07 2.39
C ASN A 24 -15.51 -18.12 2.04
N PHE A 25 -15.77 -16.84 1.72
CA PHE A 25 -14.72 -15.88 1.42
C PHE A 25 -13.92 -15.48 2.67
N GLU A 26 -14.52 -15.23 3.84
CA GLU A 26 -13.71 -14.97 5.05
C GLU A 26 -12.81 -16.15 5.43
N GLN A 27 -13.31 -17.39 5.29
CA GLN A 27 -12.48 -18.60 5.46
C GLN A 27 -11.44 -18.74 4.35
N GLN A 28 -11.81 -18.47 3.09
CA GLN A 28 -10.90 -18.51 1.95
C GLN A 28 -9.83 -17.44 2.11
N SER A 29 -10.15 -16.16 2.27
CA SER A 29 -9.21 -15.05 2.52
C SER A 29 -8.28 -15.28 3.70
N ARG A 30 -8.77 -15.80 4.83
CA ARG A 30 -7.87 -16.24 5.92
C ARG A 30 -6.96 -17.37 5.48
N SER A 31 -7.52 -18.39 4.80
CA SER A 31 -6.73 -19.48 4.22
C SER A 31 -5.84 -19.05 3.05
N SER A 32 -6.12 -17.94 2.36
CA SER A 32 -5.39 -17.36 1.22
C SER A 32 -4.28 -16.46 1.70
N ILE A 33 -4.48 -15.76 2.83
CA ILE A 33 -3.43 -15.06 3.57
C ILE A 33 -2.49 -16.11 4.19
N GLU A 34 -3.02 -17.18 4.78
CA GLU A 34 -2.23 -18.29 5.34
C GLU A 34 -1.55 -19.17 4.27
N SER A 35 -2.18 -19.44 3.12
CA SER A 35 -1.60 -20.20 1.99
C SER A 35 -0.76 -19.34 1.05
N GLY A 36 -1.04 -18.03 0.98
CA GLY A 36 -0.18 -17.02 0.35
C GLY A 36 1.17 -16.95 1.04
N ALA A 37 1.22 -17.14 2.36
CA ALA A 37 2.48 -17.31 3.09
C ALA A 37 3.28 -18.57 2.68
N GLN A 38 2.67 -19.53 1.97
CA GLN A 38 3.36 -20.70 1.39
C GLN A 38 3.70 -20.53 -0.10
N ARG A 39 3.09 -19.58 -0.81
CA ARG A 39 3.44 -19.29 -2.22
C ARG A 39 4.76 -18.52 -2.26
N ARG A 40 5.61 -18.87 -3.22
CA ARG A 40 6.91 -18.21 -3.44
C ARG A 40 6.92 -17.30 -4.67
N GLU A 41 5.82 -17.24 -5.42
CA GLU A 41 5.68 -16.48 -6.67
C GLU A 41 4.23 -16.03 -6.96
N VAL A 42 4.10 -15.02 -7.83
CA VAL A 42 2.80 -14.51 -8.33
C VAL A 42 2.03 -15.62 -9.04
N HIS A 43 0.73 -15.76 -8.75
CA HIS A 43 -0.12 -16.71 -9.45
C HIS A 43 -0.10 -16.47 -10.98
N PRO A 44 0.04 -17.51 -11.83
CA PRO A 44 0.18 -17.32 -13.28
C PRO A 44 -0.90 -16.46 -13.92
N GLU A 45 -2.16 -16.57 -13.50
CA GLU A 45 -3.26 -15.75 -14.03
C GLU A 45 -3.16 -14.27 -13.65
N LEU A 46 -2.59 -13.97 -12.47
CA LEU A 46 -2.38 -12.60 -11.98
C LEU A 46 -1.07 -12.00 -12.50
N ASN A 47 -0.15 -12.83 -12.98
CA ASN A 47 1.14 -12.38 -13.52
C ASN A 47 0.91 -11.48 -14.75
N PRO A 48 1.41 -10.23 -14.73
CA PRO A 48 1.21 -9.28 -15.82
C PRO A 48 2.16 -9.49 -17.01
N LYS A 49 3.24 -10.27 -16.85
CA LYS A 49 4.30 -10.44 -17.85
C LYS A 49 3.80 -10.98 -19.18
N GLY A 50 4.01 -10.22 -20.24
CA GLY A 50 3.60 -10.57 -21.61
C GLY A 50 2.09 -10.53 -21.85
N LYS A 51 1.28 -10.12 -20.86
CA LYS A 51 -0.18 -10.17 -20.96
C LYS A 51 -0.80 -8.78 -21.07
N VAL A 52 -1.95 -8.73 -21.74
CA VAL A 52 -2.83 -7.56 -21.85
C VAL A 52 -4.15 -7.90 -21.17
N ARG A 53 -4.72 -6.99 -20.38
CA ARG A 53 -6.09 -7.13 -19.85
C ARG A 53 -7.09 -6.47 -20.80
N VAL A 54 -8.23 -7.11 -20.99
CA VAL A 54 -9.23 -6.67 -21.96
C VAL A 54 -10.56 -6.54 -21.24
N CYS A 55 -11.18 -5.36 -21.33
CA CYS A 55 -12.54 -5.13 -20.85
C CYS A 55 -13.48 -5.02 -22.05
N GLU A 56 -14.46 -5.91 -22.12
CA GLU A 56 -15.51 -5.90 -23.16
C GLU A 56 -16.76 -5.12 -22.71
N GLN A 57 -16.77 -4.68 -21.45
CA GLN A 57 -17.90 -3.99 -20.81
C GLN A 57 -17.78 -2.47 -20.98
N GLU A 58 -18.92 -1.80 -21.00
CA GLU A 58 -19.00 -0.34 -21.18
C GLU A 58 -18.42 0.45 -20.02
N THR A 59 -18.46 -0.12 -18.82
CA THR A 59 -17.99 0.53 -17.60
C THR A 59 -16.85 -0.25 -16.95
N PRO A 60 -15.60 -0.08 -17.43
CA PRO A 60 -14.44 -0.65 -16.78
C PRO A 60 -14.18 0.06 -15.44
N ILE A 61 -14.06 -0.73 -14.37
CA ILE A 61 -13.67 -0.29 -13.04
C ILE A 61 -12.38 -0.99 -12.66
N VAL A 62 -11.41 -0.23 -12.16
CA VAL A 62 -10.16 -0.78 -11.62
C VAL A 62 -10.03 -0.39 -10.16
N THR A 63 -9.70 -1.37 -9.33
CA THR A 63 -9.33 -1.16 -7.93
C THR A 63 -7.89 -1.63 -7.74
N ALA A 64 -6.97 -0.67 -7.62
CA ALA A 64 -5.57 -0.91 -7.36
C ALA A 64 -5.29 -0.68 -5.87
N MET A 65 -4.87 -1.73 -5.19
CA MET A 65 -4.66 -1.76 -3.76
C MET A 65 -3.20 -2.06 -3.42
N ASP A 66 -2.66 -1.21 -2.57
CA ASP A 66 -1.36 -1.40 -1.95
C ASP A 66 -1.42 -2.56 -0.93
N PHE A 67 -0.51 -3.51 -1.08
CA PHE A 67 -0.38 -4.77 -0.32
C PHE A 67 0.79 -4.76 0.68
N THR A 68 1.42 -3.61 0.89
CA THR A 68 2.57 -3.48 1.77
C THR A 68 2.19 -3.49 3.25
N GLN A 69 3.18 -3.81 4.08
CA GLN A 69 2.97 -3.98 5.52
C GLN A 69 2.72 -2.66 6.26
N SER A 70 3.18 -1.52 5.72
CA SER A 70 3.00 -0.18 6.33
C SER A 70 1.52 0.18 6.52
N ARG A 71 0.64 -0.49 5.79
CA ARG A 71 -0.81 -0.40 5.93
C ARG A 71 -1.37 -1.05 7.20
N GLY A 72 -0.59 -1.83 7.94
CA GLY A 72 -1.06 -2.48 9.17
C GLY A 72 -2.32 -3.33 8.94
N ARG A 73 -3.25 -3.29 9.91
CA ARG A 73 -4.50 -4.08 9.86
C ARG A 73 -5.52 -3.57 8.82
N ASP A 74 -5.35 -2.34 8.34
CA ASP A 74 -6.31 -1.71 7.44
C ASP A 74 -6.29 -2.33 6.04
N ALA A 75 -5.15 -2.84 5.58
CA ALA A 75 -5.07 -3.58 4.32
C ALA A 75 -5.96 -4.83 4.37
N GLU A 76 -5.89 -5.62 5.45
CA GLU A 76 -6.74 -6.80 5.60
C GLU A 76 -8.22 -6.43 5.63
N ILE A 77 -8.58 -5.36 6.35
CA ILE A 77 -9.96 -4.85 6.41
C ILE A 77 -10.46 -4.50 5.00
N VAL A 78 -9.73 -3.64 4.29
CA VAL A 78 -10.15 -3.18 2.96
C VAL A 78 -10.24 -4.35 1.99
N TYR A 79 -9.23 -5.22 1.99
CA TYR A 79 -9.17 -6.40 1.13
C TYR A 79 -10.38 -7.32 1.35
N ASN A 80 -10.73 -7.57 2.61
CA ASN A 80 -11.87 -8.42 2.96
C ASN A 80 -13.22 -7.84 2.52
N ARG A 81 -13.30 -6.50 2.36
CA ARG A 81 -14.52 -5.82 1.90
C ARG A 81 -14.65 -5.73 0.38
N ILE A 82 -13.59 -5.94 -0.40
CA ILE A 82 -13.64 -5.80 -1.86
C ILE A 82 -14.73 -6.67 -2.52
N PRO A 83 -14.99 -7.93 -2.12
CA PRO A 83 -16.11 -8.70 -2.66
C PRO A 83 -17.48 -8.07 -2.44
N GLU A 84 -17.67 -7.34 -1.33
CA GLU A 84 -18.93 -6.64 -1.05
C GLU A 84 -19.22 -5.58 -2.12
N PHE A 85 -18.17 -4.91 -2.63
CA PHE A 85 -18.28 -3.90 -3.68
C PHE A 85 -19.07 -4.41 -4.89
N PHE A 86 -18.73 -5.62 -5.35
CA PHE A 86 -19.31 -6.21 -6.54
C PHE A 86 -20.80 -6.49 -6.33
N ASN A 87 -21.15 -7.07 -5.18
CA ASN A 87 -22.54 -7.32 -4.79
C ASN A 87 -23.35 -6.02 -4.69
N VAL A 88 -22.78 -4.97 -4.10
CA VAL A 88 -23.44 -3.67 -3.95
C VAL A 88 -23.66 -3.00 -5.31
N CYS A 89 -22.67 -3.04 -6.21
CA CYS A 89 -22.80 -2.54 -7.58
C CYS A 89 -23.95 -3.23 -8.33
N GLN A 90 -24.07 -4.55 -8.22
CA GLN A 90 -25.15 -5.31 -8.85
C GLN A 90 -26.52 -5.01 -8.24
N MET A 91 -26.63 -4.96 -6.91
CA MET A 91 -27.91 -4.77 -6.22
C MET A 91 -28.53 -3.38 -6.42
N ARG A 92 -27.70 -2.34 -6.50
CA ARG A 92 -28.19 -0.95 -6.50
C ARG A 92 -28.32 -0.35 -7.90
N GLY A 93 -27.66 -0.91 -8.90
CA GLY A 93 -27.87 -0.55 -10.31
C GLY A 93 -27.33 0.83 -10.74
N TYR A 94 -26.55 1.53 -9.91
CA TYR A 94 -25.89 2.80 -10.28
C TYR A 94 -24.91 2.63 -11.43
N VAL A 95 -24.30 1.45 -11.52
CA VAL A 95 -23.38 1.11 -12.62
C VAL A 95 -23.95 -0.06 -13.37
N ARG A 96 -24.17 0.12 -14.67
CA ARG A 96 -24.64 -0.92 -15.58
C ARG A 96 -23.51 -1.36 -16.50
N ASN A 97 -23.58 -2.61 -16.96
CA ASN A 97 -22.63 -3.18 -17.91
C ASN A 97 -21.17 -2.88 -17.48
N PHE A 98 -20.82 -3.27 -16.25
CA PHE A 98 -19.52 -3.03 -15.66
C PHE A 98 -18.71 -4.31 -15.54
N ALA A 99 -17.39 -4.14 -15.53
CA ALA A 99 -16.45 -5.18 -15.16
C ALA A 99 -15.40 -4.60 -14.22
N VAL A 100 -14.96 -5.38 -13.25
CA VAL A 100 -14.00 -4.96 -12.23
C VAL A 100 -12.69 -5.71 -12.45
N SER A 101 -11.59 -4.98 -12.53
CA SER A 101 -10.24 -5.55 -12.47
C SER A 101 -9.60 -5.14 -11.14
N PHE A 102 -9.14 -6.14 -10.39
CA PHE A 102 -8.45 -5.92 -9.12
C PHE A 102 -6.94 -6.03 -9.32
N CYS A 103 -6.19 -5.09 -8.74
CA CYS A 103 -4.73 -5.05 -8.84
C CYS A 103 -4.12 -4.94 -7.44
N GLY A 104 -3.27 -5.89 -7.07
CA GLY A 104 -2.40 -5.78 -5.90
C GLY A 104 -1.06 -5.21 -6.30
N PHE A 105 -0.52 -4.24 -5.56
CA PHE A 105 0.82 -3.72 -5.78
C PHE A 105 1.59 -3.54 -4.48
N GLY A 106 2.91 -3.69 -4.58
CA GLY A 106 3.88 -3.43 -3.51
C GLY A 106 5.04 -2.62 -4.08
N ASP A 107 6.27 -2.91 -3.65
CA ASP A 107 7.45 -2.12 -4.02
C ASP A 107 8.39 -2.92 -4.94
N ALA A 108 8.39 -2.60 -6.23
CA ALA A 108 9.29 -3.20 -7.22
C ALA A 108 10.77 -2.82 -7.03
N THR A 109 11.05 -1.81 -6.21
CA THR A 109 12.41 -1.38 -5.83
C THR A 109 12.86 -2.08 -4.53
N ALA A 110 11.92 -2.70 -3.81
CA ALA A 110 12.17 -3.30 -2.51
C ALA A 110 12.66 -4.74 -2.50
N GLY A 111 12.63 -5.41 -3.65
CA GLY A 111 12.79 -6.86 -3.73
C GLY A 111 11.53 -7.66 -3.39
N ASP A 112 10.36 -7.03 -3.42
CA ASP A 112 9.07 -7.73 -3.38
C ASP A 112 9.02 -8.74 -4.55
N ARG A 113 8.55 -9.97 -4.32
CA ARG A 113 8.52 -11.03 -5.35
C ARG A 113 7.23 -10.96 -6.19
N ALA A 114 6.25 -10.22 -5.71
CA ALA A 114 4.97 -9.95 -6.34
C ALA A 114 4.62 -8.45 -6.30
N PRO A 115 5.51 -7.55 -6.77
CA PRO A 115 5.33 -6.10 -6.67
C PRO A 115 4.15 -5.59 -7.51
N LEU A 116 3.68 -6.40 -8.46
CA LEU A 116 2.51 -6.11 -9.27
C LEU A 116 1.76 -7.40 -9.64
N GLN A 117 0.49 -7.46 -9.26
CA GLN A 117 -0.43 -8.57 -9.53
C GLN A 117 -1.70 -8.00 -10.15
N VAL A 118 -1.99 -8.35 -11.40
CA VAL A 118 -3.07 -7.72 -12.17
C VAL A 118 -4.13 -8.74 -12.55
N GLY A 119 -5.31 -8.56 -11.98
CA GLY A 119 -6.51 -9.31 -12.30
C GLY A 119 -7.12 -8.96 -13.65
N GLN A 120 -7.95 -9.85 -14.19
CA GLN A 120 -8.77 -9.59 -15.36
C GLN A 120 -9.99 -8.73 -15.00
N PHE A 121 -10.61 -8.14 -16.02
CA PHE A 121 -11.92 -7.51 -15.88
C PHE A 121 -13.01 -8.59 -15.75
N GLU A 122 -13.47 -8.83 -14.53
CA GLU A 122 -14.50 -9.81 -14.22
C GLU A 122 -15.89 -9.17 -14.05
N THR A 123 -16.93 -9.90 -14.45
CA THR A 123 -18.33 -9.43 -14.44
C THR A 123 -19.25 -10.26 -13.55
N ASP A 124 -18.69 -11.20 -12.80
CA ASP A 124 -19.42 -12.12 -11.95
C ASP A 124 -18.59 -12.50 -10.72
N ASN A 125 -19.02 -13.55 -10.02
CA ASN A 125 -18.35 -14.09 -8.84
C ASN A 125 -16.94 -14.66 -9.10
N LYS A 126 -16.44 -14.69 -10.34
CA LYS A 126 -15.03 -15.00 -10.63
C LYS A 126 -14.09 -14.00 -9.99
N LEU A 127 -14.54 -12.78 -9.70
CA LEU A 127 -13.75 -11.82 -8.94
C LEU A 127 -13.30 -12.39 -7.59
N ASP A 128 -14.16 -13.14 -6.89
CA ASP A 128 -13.82 -13.76 -5.59
C ASP A 128 -12.74 -14.84 -5.76
N VAL A 129 -12.83 -15.61 -6.84
CA VAL A 129 -11.84 -16.65 -7.20
C VAL A 129 -10.51 -16.02 -7.59
N GLU A 130 -10.53 -14.86 -8.24
CA GLU A 130 -9.35 -14.10 -8.59
C GLU A 130 -8.68 -13.47 -7.36
N LEU A 131 -9.47 -12.82 -6.50
CA LEU A 131 -9.01 -12.29 -5.22
C LEU A 131 -8.34 -13.39 -4.40
N ALA A 132 -8.95 -14.58 -4.27
CA ALA A 132 -8.34 -15.69 -3.53
C ALA A 132 -6.95 -16.14 -4.05
N LYS A 133 -6.54 -15.75 -5.27
CA LYS A 133 -5.21 -16.05 -5.82
C LYS A 133 -4.16 -14.98 -5.49
N MET A 134 -4.58 -13.80 -5.04
CA MET A 134 -3.70 -12.67 -4.72
C MET A 134 -2.77 -13.04 -3.55
N TRP A 135 -1.52 -12.64 -3.67
CA TRP A 135 -0.50 -12.84 -2.64
C TRP A 135 -0.20 -11.52 -1.95
N ILE A 136 -0.60 -11.39 -0.69
CA ILE A 136 -0.27 -10.22 0.14
C ILE A 136 1.08 -10.50 0.80
N GLU A 137 2.17 -10.08 0.15
CA GLU A 137 3.54 -10.34 0.62
C GLU A 137 3.87 -9.63 1.94
N GLN A 138 3.12 -8.58 2.30
CA GLN A 138 3.46 -7.68 3.41
C GLN A 138 4.92 -7.21 3.28
N GLY A 139 5.33 -6.89 2.04
CA GLY A 139 6.63 -6.33 1.70
C GLY A 139 6.70 -4.83 1.97
N GLY A 140 7.62 -4.14 1.29
CA GLY A 140 7.70 -2.68 1.31
C GLY A 140 9.11 -2.10 1.44
N GLY A 141 9.27 -0.87 0.95
CA GLY A 141 10.56 -0.17 0.80
C GLY A 141 11.12 0.49 2.05
N GLY A 142 10.25 0.95 2.95
CA GLY A 142 10.62 1.88 4.02
C GLY A 142 10.89 3.32 3.52
N THR A 143 10.54 3.61 2.26
CA THR A 143 10.80 4.86 1.55
C THR A 143 9.62 5.85 1.60
N GLY A 144 8.42 5.37 1.95
CA GLY A 144 7.17 6.11 1.84
C GLY A 144 6.66 6.19 0.39
N GLU A 145 7.17 5.32 -0.49
CA GLU A 145 6.82 5.23 -1.89
C GLU A 145 6.65 3.76 -2.29
N GLU A 146 5.59 3.48 -3.04
CA GLU A 146 5.21 2.16 -3.54
C GLU A 146 5.03 2.19 -5.06
N SER A 147 4.98 1.04 -5.74
CA SER A 147 5.00 0.98 -7.21
C SER A 147 3.68 1.33 -7.91
N ALA A 148 2.99 2.37 -7.45
CA ALA A 148 1.76 2.84 -8.08
C ALA A 148 1.99 3.42 -9.49
N GLU A 149 3.21 3.89 -9.80
CA GLU A 149 3.61 4.31 -11.15
C GLU A 149 3.64 3.12 -12.14
N LEU A 150 4.05 1.93 -11.69
CA LEU A 150 4.00 0.71 -12.51
C LEU A 150 2.57 0.24 -12.73
N VAL A 151 1.69 0.38 -11.73
CA VAL A 151 0.25 0.15 -11.90
C VAL A 151 -0.31 1.10 -12.96
N ALA A 152 -0.02 2.40 -12.84
CA ALA A 152 -0.47 3.40 -13.81
C ALA A 152 0.02 3.07 -15.23
N TYR A 153 1.28 2.65 -15.36
CA TYR A 153 1.85 2.20 -16.64
C TYR A 153 1.09 1.01 -17.21
N TYR A 154 0.86 -0.02 -16.40
CA TYR A 154 0.17 -1.22 -16.86
C TYR A 154 -1.22 -0.89 -17.42
N TYR A 155 -2.05 -0.15 -16.67
CA TYR A 155 -3.40 0.16 -17.14
C TYR A 155 -3.45 1.23 -18.24
N ALA A 156 -2.43 2.09 -18.35
CA ALA A 156 -2.31 3.02 -19.47
C ALA A 156 -1.96 2.31 -20.79
N TYR A 157 -1.04 1.33 -20.78
CA TYR A 157 -0.45 0.79 -22.01
C TYR A 157 -0.70 -0.70 -22.26
N ARG A 158 -1.06 -1.47 -21.23
CA ARG A 158 -1.28 -2.93 -21.27
C ARG A 158 -2.73 -3.34 -20.99
N THR A 159 -3.65 -2.39 -21.18
CA THR A 159 -5.09 -2.63 -21.07
C THR A 159 -5.84 -2.11 -22.30
N GLU A 160 -6.75 -2.93 -22.81
CA GLU A 160 -7.69 -2.60 -23.88
C GLU A 160 -9.11 -2.49 -23.33
N LEU A 161 -9.75 -1.34 -23.55
CA LEU A 161 -11.12 -1.06 -23.10
C LEU A 161 -12.06 -1.09 -24.30
N ARG A 162 -12.33 -2.28 -24.84
CA ARG A 162 -13.05 -2.49 -26.11
C ARG A 162 -14.53 -2.17 -26.00
N GLY A 163 -15.13 -2.42 -24.83
CA GLY A 163 -16.52 -2.07 -24.58
C GLY A 163 -16.76 -0.58 -24.29
N LEU A 164 -15.71 0.19 -24.01
CA LEU A 164 -15.83 1.57 -23.57
C LEU A 164 -16.39 2.46 -24.68
N ARG A 165 -17.50 3.13 -24.39
CA ARG A 165 -18.14 4.04 -25.34
C ARG A 165 -17.25 5.22 -25.69
N PRO A 166 -17.26 5.71 -26.95
CA PRO A 166 -16.50 6.90 -27.35
C PRO A 166 -16.78 8.10 -26.44
N GLY A 167 -15.71 8.79 -26.02
CA GLY A 167 -15.80 9.95 -25.14
C GLY A 167 -16.12 9.64 -23.68
N LYS A 168 -16.33 8.37 -23.31
CA LYS A 168 -16.42 7.93 -21.91
C LYS A 168 -15.07 7.44 -21.41
N LYS A 169 -14.92 7.40 -20.09
CA LYS A 169 -13.75 6.88 -19.38
C LYS A 169 -14.20 5.86 -18.35
N GLY A 170 -13.33 4.90 -18.05
CA GLY A 170 -13.52 3.99 -16.91
C GLY A 170 -13.35 4.71 -15.57
N TYR A 171 -13.44 3.95 -14.49
CA TYR A 171 -13.15 4.43 -13.13
C TYR A 171 -11.93 3.69 -12.59
N PHE A 172 -11.02 4.43 -11.96
CA PHE A 172 -9.78 3.88 -11.43
C PHE A 172 -9.59 4.37 -10.00
N PHE A 173 -9.51 3.44 -9.05
CA PHE A 173 -9.29 3.72 -7.65
C PHE A 173 -7.92 3.22 -7.24
N PHE A 174 -7.02 4.14 -6.91
CA PHE A 174 -5.86 3.81 -6.09
C PHE A 174 -6.29 3.80 -4.63
N ILE A 175 -5.88 2.77 -3.90
CA ILE A 175 -6.06 2.67 -2.46
C ILE A 175 -4.67 2.49 -1.86
N THR A 176 -4.12 3.54 -1.25
CA THR A 176 -2.78 3.54 -0.61
C THR A 176 -2.66 4.72 0.34
N ASP A 177 -1.80 4.58 1.34
CA ASP A 177 -1.34 5.63 2.25
C ASP A 177 0.09 6.13 1.94
N GLU A 178 0.71 5.63 0.87
CA GLU A 178 2.06 5.96 0.41
C GLU A 178 2.10 6.74 -0.92
N GLY A 179 3.27 7.30 -1.23
CA GLY A 179 3.56 7.93 -2.52
C GLY A 179 3.87 6.92 -3.62
N PHE A 180 4.28 7.41 -4.79
CA PHE A 180 4.69 6.59 -5.94
C PHE A 180 6.06 7.00 -6.46
N TYR A 181 6.81 6.13 -7.13
CA TYR A 181 8.15 6.51 -7.61
C TYR A 181 8.11 7.57 -8.72
N PRO A 182 9.12 8.46 -8.82
CA PRO A 182 9.11 9.55 -9.80
C PRO A 182 9.31 9.08 -11.25
N LYS A 183 9.72 7.83 -11.48
CA LYS A 183 9.91 7.31 -12.83
C LYS A 183 9.44 5.87 -12.89
N VAL A 184 8.84 5.52 -14.02
CA VAL A 184 8.64 4.14 -14.42
C VAL A 184 9.94 3.65 -15.04
N SER A 185 10.64 2.74 -14.35
CA SER A 185 11.90 2.17 -14.81
C SER A 185 11.71 1.24 -16.01
N ALA A 186 12.49 1.45 -17.07
CA ALA A 186 12.50 0.58 -18.24
C ALA A 186 12.94 -0.85 -17.89
N SER A 187 13.86 -1.02 -16.93
CA SER A 187 14.30 -2.35 -16.49
C SER A 187 13.19 -3.07 -15.74
N GLN A 188 12.51 -2.39 -14.80
CA GLN A 188 11.38 -2.98 -14.06
C GLN A 188 10.24 -3.37 -15.01
N VAL A 189 9.93 -2.55 -16.01
CA VAL A 189 8.92 -2.88 -17.03
C VAL A 189 9.33 -4.10 -17.86
N LYS A 190 10.60 -4.21 -18.26
CA LYS A 190 11.09 -5.38 -18.98
C LYS A 190 10.99 -6.64 -18.12
N ASP A 191 11.42 -6.56 -16.88
CA ASP A 191 11.50 -7.72 -15.99
C ASP A 191 10.11 -8.20 -15.55
N LEU A 192 9.24 -7.27 -15.14
CA LEU A 192 7.90 -7.56 -14.62
C LEU A 192 6.84 -7.72 -15.71
N LEU A 193 6.91 -6.90 -16.77
CA LEU A 193 5.88 -6.84 -17.81
C LEU A 193 6.30 -7.50 -19.12
N GLY A 194 7.60 -7.77 -19.32
CA GLY A 194 8.11 -8.35 -20.56
C GLY A 194 8.05 -7.39 -21.75
N VAL A 195 8.12 -6.08 -21.49
CA VAL A 195 8.04 -5.03 -22.51
C VAL A 195 9.36 -4.28 -22.57
N ASP A 196 9.96 -4.18 -23.75
CA ASP A 196 11.16 -3.37 -23.95
C ASP A 196 10.77 -1.89 -24.10
N MET A 197 11.37 -1.04 -23.27
CA MET A 197 11.25 0.40 -23.33
C MET A 197 12.62 1.03 -23.67
N PRO A 198 12.66 2.06 -24.52
CA PRO A 198 13.92 2.70 -24.89
C PRO A 198 14.55 3.50 -23.75
N ALA A 199 13.74 4.00 -22.81
CA ALA A 199 14.17 4.76 -21.64
C ALA A 199 13.06 4.77 -20.58
N ASP A 200 13.42 5.18 -19.36
CA ASP A 200 12.48 5.44 -18.26
C ASP A 200 11.46 6.53 -18.66
N ILE A 201 10.25 6.45 -18.10
CA ILE A 201 9.19 7.45 -18.34
C ILE A 201 8.87 8.17 -17.04
N ASP A 202 8.76 9.50 -17.08
CA ASP A 202 8.35 10.29 -15.93
C ASP A 202 6.90 9.98 -15.53
N PHE A 203 6.67 9.95 -14.21
CA PHE A 203 5.36 9.63 -13.64
C PHE A 203 4.23 10.50 -14.24
N GLU A 204 4.49 11.80 -14.46
CA GLU A 204 3.48 12.74 -14.96
C GLU A 204 2.89 12.29 -16.31
N GLN A 205 3.74 11.80 -17.20
CA GLN A 205 3.31 11.34 -18.51
C GLN A 205 2.44 10.09 -18.39
N VAL A 206 2.84 9.14 -17.55
CA VAL A 206 2.10 7.87 -17.36
C VAL A 206 0.73 8.11 -16.72
N PHE A 207 0.66 8.93 -15.67
CA PHE A 207 -0.63 9.27 -15.05
C PHE A 207 -1.52 10.10 -15.99
N LYS A 208 -0.96 10.94 -16.85
CA LYS A 208 -1.71 11.65 -17.89
C LYS A 208 -2.30 10.68 -18.91
N ASP A 209 -1.56 9.65 -19.30
CA ASP A 209 -2.03 8.64 -20.24
C ASP A 209 -3.06 7.69 -19.61
N LEU A 210 -2.90 7.34 -18.33
CA LEU A 210 -3.94 6.65 -17.56
C LEU A 210 -5.24 7.46 -17.54
N GLN A 211 -5.15 8.77 -17.30
CA GLN A 211 -6.30 9.68 -17.26
C GLN A 211 -6.97 9.90 -18.62
N LYS A 212 -6.36 9.51 -19.74
CA LYS A 212 -7.06 9.47 -21.03
C LYS A 212 -8.11 8.35 -21.06
N LYS A 213 -7.85 7.24 -20.35
CA LYS A 213 -8.71 6.05 -20.31
C LYS A 213 -9.64 6.01 -19.10
N PHE A 214 -9.22 6.59 -17.97
CA PHE A 214 -9.95 6.48 -16.69
C PHE A 214 -10.15 7.84 -16.01
N ASN A 215 -11.22 7.94 -15.24
CA ASN A 215 -11.36 8.91 -14.15
C ASN A 215 -10.62 8.33 -12.95
N VAL A 216 -9.51 8.95 -12.56
CA VAL A 216 -8.60 8.42 -11.54
C VAL A 216 -8.88 9.09 -10.19
N TYR A 217 -8.99 8.26 -9.16
CA TYR A 217 -9.27 8.63 -7.77
C TYR A 217 -8.23 7.99 -6.86
N LEU A 218 -7.87 8.70 -5.79
CA LEU A 218 -7.12 8.15 -4.67
C LEU A 218 -8.07 8.04 -3.49
N ILE A 219 -8.21 6.85 -2.93
CA ILE A 219 -8.80 6.64 -1.61
C ILE A 219 -7.65 6.52 -0.63
N PHE A 220 -7.52 7.53 0.24
CA PHE A 220 -6.43 7.67 1.17
C PHE A 220 -6.91 7.38 2.60
N PRO A 221 -6.60 6.21 3.18
CA PRO A 221 -6.89 5.92 4.57
C PRO A 221 -6.05 6.83 5.48
N ARG A 222 -6.76 7.61 6.30
CA ARG A 222 -6.13 8.41 7.34
C ARG A 222 -5.92 7.57 8.57
N LYS A 223 -4.72 7.67 9.11
CA LYS A 223 -4.33 7.11 10.38
C LYS A 223 -3.82 8.24 11.25
N THR A 224 -3.94 8.09 12.55
CA THR A 224 -3.22 8.99 13.47
C THR A 224 -1.72 8.86 13.25
N TRP A 225 -0.98 9.87 13.69
CA TRP A 225 0.47 9.88 13.49
C TRP A 225 1.17 8.83 14.36
N GLU A 226 0.55 8.48 15.48
CA GLU A 226 0.93 7.39 16.37
C GLU A 226 0.73 6.02 15.69
N GLU A 227 -0.44 5.75 15.09
CA GLU A 227 -0.72 4.50 14.37
C GLU A 227 0.21 4.29 13.17
N ARG A 228 0.49 5.34 12.38
CA ARG A 228 1.44 5.24 11.25
C ARG A 228 2.85 4.89 11.71
N LYS A 229 3.33 5.52 12.79
CA LYS A 229 4.65 5.22 13.34
C LYS A 229 4.73 3.80 13.85
N ASP A 230 3.67 3.34 14.52
CA ASP A 230 3.57 1.97 15.00
C ASP A 230 3.61 0.98 13.82
N ASP A 231 2.90 1.22 12.72
CA ASP A 231 2.92 0.34 11.54
C ASP A 231 4.29 0.33 10.80
N ILE A 232 4.94 1.50 10.68
CA ILE A 232 6.24 1.62 9.99
C ILE A 232 7.39 1.02 10.82
N ASP A 233 7.42 1.28 12.11
CA ASP A 233 8.42 0.69 13.02
C ASP A 233 8.05 -0.75 13.41
N ALA A 234 6.81 -1.21 13.15
CA ALA A 234 6.27 -2.46 13.70
C ALA A 234 7.17 -3.65 13.44
N GLU A 235 7.57 -3.96 12.21
CA GLU A 235 8.16 -5.30 11.99
C GLU A 235 9.51 -5.47 12.68
N ILE A 236 10.44 -4.52 12.52
CA ILE A 236 11.76 -4.60 13.17
C ILE A 236 11.60 -4.46 14.68
N ARG A 237 10.85 -3.45 15.14
CA ARG A 237 10.64 -3.21 16.57
C ARG A 237 9.95 -4.40 17.21
N LYS A 238 8.88 -4.91 16.61
CA LYS A 238 8.12 -6.09 17.07
C LYS A 238 9.02 -7.31 17.11
N ARG A 239 9.69 -7.69 16.01
CA ARG A 239 10.58 -8.87 16.02
C ARG A 239 11.68 -8.72 17.06
N VAL A 240 12.34 -7.56 17.15
CA VAL A 240 13.39 -7.30 18.15
C VAL A 240 12.83 -7.41 19.56
N THR A 241 11.71 -6.77 19.87
CA THR A 241 11.11 -6.79 21.21
C THR A 241 10.52 -8.14 21.61
N GLU A 242 9.83 -8.85 20.70
CA GLU A 242 9.32 -10.22 20.90
C GLU A 242 10.47 -11.22 21.11
N ALA A 243 11.62 -10.96 20.49
CA ALA A 243 12.83 -11.74 20.72
C ALA A 243 13.61 -11.35 21.99
N GLY A 244 13.11 -10.36 22.76
CA GLY A 244 13.70 -9.90 24.02
C GLY A 244 14.79 -8.83 23.86
N GLY A 245 14.97 -8.29 22.66
CA GLY A 245 15.95 -7.26 22.33
C GLY A 245 15.53 -5.84 22.67
N GLN A 246 16.52 -4.94 22.68
CA GLN A 246 16.28 -3.53 22.97
C GLN A 246 16.37 -2.68 21.68
N TYR A 247 15.23 -2.13 21.27
CA TYR A 247 15.13 -1.27 20.09
C TYR A 247 15.43 0.21 20.37
N ASN A 248 14.89 0.76 21.47
CA ASN A 248 14.96 2.19 21.78
C ASN A 248 16.14 2.55 22.71
N ASN A 249 16.44 3.86 22.80
CA ASN A 249 17.45 4.44 23.70
C ASN A 249 18.88 3.94 23.45
N VAL A 250 19.28 4.01 22.19
CA VAL A 250 20.58 3.55 21.68
C VAL A 250 21.40 4.72 21.10
N ASP A 251 22.72 4.54 21.02
CA ASP A 251 23.61 5.41 20.24
C ASP A 251 23.76 4.89 18.81
N ILE A 252 23.90 3.57 18.70
CA ILE A 252 24.02 2.81 17.45
C ILE A 252 23.16 1.55 17.60
N ARG A 253 22.38 1.20 16.59
CA ARG A 253 21.70 -0.09 16.47
C ARG A 253 21.76 -0.57 15.03
N ALA A 254 22.16 -1.81 14.83
CA ALA A 254 21.98 -2.53 13.58
C ALA A 254 21.01 -3.68 13.84
N SER A 255 19.92 -3.75 13.08
CA SER A 255 18.97 -4.87 13.12
C SER A 255 18.87 -5.51 11.75
N LEU A 256 19.06 -6.82 11.68
CA LEU A 256 19.01 -7.62 10.45
C LEU A 256 17.72 -8.42 10.41
N LEU A 257 17.03 -8.43 9.27
CA LEU A 257 15.81 -9.19 9.03
C LEU A 257 15.89 -9.94 7.72
N TRP A 258 15.33 -11.14 7.71
CA TRP A 258 15.12 -11.96 6.52
C TRP A 258 13.87 -12.82 6.72
N ASN A 259 13.48 -13.56 5.68
CA ASN A 259 12.18 -14.23 5.62
C ASN A 259 12.30 -15.72 5.23
N ASP A 260 13.24 -16.44 5.85
CA ASP A 260 13.34 -17.90 5.77
C ASP A 260 13.96 -18.47 7.07
N ARG A 261 14.23 -19.79 7.10
CA ARG A 261 14.82 -20.46 8.26
C ARG A 261 16.35 -20.44 8.30
N ASN A 262 17.03 -19.91 7.29
CA ASN A 262 18.49 -19.89 7.24
C ASN A 262 19.06 -19.03 8.37
N ASP A 263 20.32 -19.26 8.70
CA ASP A 263 21.03 -18.66 9.83
C ASP A 263 21.91 -17.51 9.31
N LEU A 264 21.31 -16.32 9.17
CA LEU A 264 22.07 -15.12 8.84
C LEU A 264 22.55 -14.44 10.11
N ASP A 265 23.87 -14.25 10.20
CA ASP A 265 24.52 -13.57 11.31
C ASP A 265 24.77 -12.10 10.97
N LEU A 266 24.50 -11.24 11.94
CA LEU A 266 24.86 -9.83 11.97
C LEU A 266 26.16 -9.67 12.74
N HIS A 267 27.14 -9.05 12.09
CA HIS A 267 28.42 -8.73 12.69
C HIS A 267 28.64 -7.22 12.67
N VAL A 268 29.25 -6.69 13.73
CA VAL A 268 29.74 -5.31 13.73
C VAL A 268 31.19 -5.26 14.18
N VAL A 269 32.07 -4.71 13.33
CA VAL A 269 33.45 -4.39 13.69
C VAL A 269 33.47 -3.00 14.31
N THR A 270 34.05 -2.89 15.49
CA THR A 270 34.14 -1.64 16.26
C THR A 270 35.43 -0.87 15.95
N PRO A 271 35.56 0.39 16.42
CA PRO A 271 36.76 1.20 16.20
C PRO A 271 38.06 0.60 16.76
N HIS A 272 37.96 -0.34 17.70
CA HIS A 272 39.10 -1.07 18.26
C HIS A 272 39.39 -2.39 17.51
N ASN A 273 38.84 -2.57 16.31
CA ASN A 273 38.93 -3.79 15.50
C ASN A 273 38.36 -5.05 16.18
N GLU A 274 37.52 -4.87 17.20
CA GLU A 274 36.79 -5.97 17.84
C GLU A 274 35.52 -6.26 17.03
N ARG A 275 35.30 -7.52 16.62
CA ARG A 275 34.10 -7.97 15.91
C ARG A 275 33.08 -8.50 16.93
N ILE A 276 31.88 -7.94 16.94
CA ILE A 276 30.71 -8.46 17.67
C ILE A 276 30.01 -9.44 16.73
N TYR A 277 29.72 -10.63 17.22
CA TYR A 277 29.00 -11.70 16.51
C TYR A 277 28.57 -12.79 17.51
N TYR A 278 27.91 -13.86 17.04
CA TYR A 278 27.42 -14.96 17.87
C TYR A 278 28.45 -15.45 18.92
N GLY A 279 29.69 -15.72 18.49
CA GLY A 279 30.76 -16.21 19.37
C GLY A 279 31.37 -15.16 20.31
N HIS A 280 31.09 -13.87 20.06
CA HIS A 280 31.61 -12.75 20.82
C HIS A 280 30.55 -11.63 20.96
N LYS A 281 29.50 -11.91 21.75
CA LYS A 281 28.28 -11.10 21.81
C LYS A 281 28.44 -9.73 22.49
N ARG A 282 29.52 -9.49 23.23
CA ARG A 282 29.73 -8.23 23.98
C ARG A 282 31.10 -7.66 23.67
N SER A 283 31.12 -6.42 23.21
CA SER A 283 32.36 -5.68 22.95
C SER A 283 32.79 -4.87 24.17
N ARG A 284 34.11 -4.70 24.34
CA ARG A 284 34.69 -3.75 25.30
C ARG A 284 34.30 -2.30 25.01
N CYS A 285 33.91 -2.00 23.77
CA CYS A 285 33.37 -0.72 23.33
C CYS A 285 31.88 -0.52 23.66
N GLY A 286 31.29 -1.36 24.53
CA GLY A 286 29.91 -1.22 25.02
C GLY A 286 28.81 -1.79 24.12
N GLY A 287 29.19 -2.38 22.99
CA GLY A 287 28.26 -3.01 22.04
C GLY A 287 27.79 -4.38 22.51
N CYS A 288 26.58 -4.77 22.14
CA CYS A 288 26.00 -6.05 22.50
C CYS A 288 25.13 -6.58 21.37
N LEU A 289 25.35 -7.84 20.95
CA LEU A 289 24.36 -8.65 20.26
C LEU A 289 23.32 -9.09 21.31
N ASP A 290 22.12 -8.52 21.26
CA ASP A 290 21.06 -8.79 22.24
C ASP A 290 19.92 -9.64 21.68
N VAL A 291 19.82 -9.77 20.35
CA VAL A 291 18.97 -10.74 19.68
C VAL A 291 19.77 -11.47 18.61
N ASP A 292 19.59 -12.78 18.60
CA ASP A 292 20.21 -13.75 17.70
C ASP A 292 19.17 -14.86 17.49
N ARG A 293 18.84 -15.15 16.23
CA ARG A 293 17.72 -16.01 15.82
C ARG A 293 18.15 -16.91 14.67
N ASN A 294 17.53 -18.09 14.62
CA ASN A 294 17.76 -19.13 13.62
C ASN A 294 19.06 -19.93 13.73
N VAL A 295 19.70 -19.92 14.91
CA VAL A 295 20.76 -20.87 15.28
C VAL A 295 20.39 -22.32 14.97
N ARG A 296 19.10 -22.70 15.04
CA ARG A 296 18.59 -24.02 14.62
C ARG A 296 17.42 -23.95 13.63
N GLY A 297 17.24 -22.81 12.96
CA GLY A 297 16.16 -22.59 11.99
C GLY A 297 14.75 -22.62 12.59
N GLU A 298 14.58 -22.00 13.77
CA GLU A 298 13.35 -22.08 14.56
C GLU A 298 12.18 -21.23 14.03
N THR A 299 12.44 -20.20 13.21
CA THR A 299 11.40 -19.30 12.68
C THR A 299 11.64 -18.93 11.21
N THR A 300 10.57 -18.65 10.47
CA THR A 300 10.63 -18.10 9.10
C THR A 300 10.64 -16.57 9.07
N LYS A 301 10.51 -15.92 10.25
CA LYS A 301 10.56 -14.48 10.43
C LYS A 301 11.64 -14.09 11.46
N PRO A 302 12.91 -14.42 11.22
CA PRO A 302 14.01 -14.13 12.13
C PRO A 302 14.38 -12.65 12.18
N VAL A 303 15.14 -12.30 13.21
CA VAL A 303 15.77 -10.99 13.40
C VAL A 303 17.05 -11.15 14.20
N GLU A 304 18.07 -10.37 13.87
CA GLU A 304 19.23 -10.15 14.74
C GLU A 304 19.32 -8.68 15.15
N ASN A 305 19.94 -8.40 16.30
CA ASN A 305 20.09 -7.04 16.78
C ASN A 305 21.41 -6.83 17.53
N ILE A 306 22.26 -5.94 17.01
CA ILE A 306 23.46 -5.44 17.69
C ILE A 306 23.24 -3.97 18.04
N ARG A 307 23.47 -3.60 19.30
CA ARG A 307 23.27 -2.22 19.75
C ARG A 307 24.27 -1.73 20.79
N TRP A 308 24.40 -0.41 20.84
CA TRP A 308 25.07 0.35 21.90
C TRP A 308 24.02 1.15 22.66
N LYS A 309 23.98 1.00 23.99
CA LYS A 309 23.10 1.83 24.83
C LYS A 309 23.51 3.29 24.70
N ASN A 310 22.56 4.20 24.91
CA ASN A 310 22.81 5.63 24.94
C ASN A 310 23.98 6.02 25.85
N GLY A 311 24.93 6.80 25.32
CA GLY A 311 26.15 7.23 26.00
C GLY A 311 27.22 6.16 26.18
N LYS A 312 27.18 5.06 25.40
CA LYS A 312 28.14 3.95 25.50
C LYS A 312 28.94 3.70 24.22
N ALA A 313 28.49 4.16 23.06
CA ALA A 313 29.27 4.02 21.83
C ALA A 313 30.54 4.89 21.88
N LEU A 314 31.65 4.38 21.33
CA LEU A 314 32.92 5.09 21.29
C LEU A 314 33.10 5.74 19.93
N LYS A 315 33.66 6.96 19.89
CA LYS A 315 33.98 7.63 18.64
C LYS A 315 34.92 6.78 17.78
N GLY A 316 34.64 6.71 16.48
CA GLY A 316 35.51 6.08 15.48
C GLY A 316 34.74 5.28 14.44
N LYS A 317 35.48 4.47 13.69
CA LYS A 317 34.98 3.74 12.52
C LYS A 317 34.29 2.42 12.90
N TYR A 318 33.11 2.19 12.34
CA TYR A 318 32.32 0.97 12.50
C TYR A 318 32.04 0.34 11.13
N GLN A 319 31.94 -0.98 11.09
CA GLN A 319 31.56 -1.73 9.89
C GLN A 319 30.46 -2.73 10.25
N VAL A 320 29.36 -2.71 9.51
CA VAL A 320 28.24 -3.64 9.65
C VAL A 320 28.33 -4.66 8.53
N ILE A 321 28.34 -5.93 8.90
CA ILE A 321 28.56 -7.06 7.99
C ILE A 321 27.45 -8.07 8.22
N VAL A 322 26.90 -8.60 7.14
CA VAL A 322 25.97 -9.74 7.18
C VAL A 322 26.71 -10.96 6.65
N GLN A 323 26.59 -12.07 7.35
CA GLN A 323 27.19 -13.35 7.00
C GLN A 323 26.10 -14.42 6.94
N ASN A 324 26.19 -15.34 5.99
CA ASN A 324 25.41 -16.58 6.07
C ASN A 324 26.21 -17.63 6.84
N TYR A 325 25.79 -17.93 8.06
CA TYR A 325 26.42 -18.95 8.87
C TYR A 325 26.04 -20.36 8.38
N ALA A 326 24.75 -20.61 8.19
CA ALA A 326 24.24 -21.90 7.77
C ALA A 326 22.94 -21.81 6.96
N PHE A 327 22.82 -22.68 5.96
CA PHE A 327 21.53 -22.97 5.32
C PHE A 327 20.76 -24.00 6.15
N HIS A 328 19.51 -23.70 6.49
CA HIS A 328 18.55 -24.62 7.11
C HIS A 328 17.40 -24.99 6.16
N GLU A 329 17.24 -24.26 5.06
CA GLU A 329 16.32 -24.62 3.98
C GLU A 329 16.90 -25.76 3.13
N ALA A 330 16.02 -26.58 2.54
CA ALA A 330 16.42 -27.71 1.71
C ALA A 330 17.20 -27.30 0.44
N SER A 331 16.95 -26.09 -0.06
CA SER A 331 17.60 -25.51 -1.23
C SER A 331 18.52 -24.35 -0.83
N ARG A 332 19.78 -24.38 -1.27
CA ARG A 332 20.77 -23.31 -1.06
C ARG A 332 20.59 -22.17 -2.07
N THR A 333 19.44 -21.50 -1.99
CA THR A 333 19.10 -20.36 -2.83
C THR A 333 19.60 -19.06 -2.22
N PRO A 334 19.78 -17.99 -3.02
CA PRO A 334 20.10 -16.66 -2.50
C PRO A 334 19.06 -16.20 -1.46
N ILE A 335 19.52 -15.52 -0.41
CA ILE A 335 18.69 -15.10 0.73
C ILE A 335 18.57 -13.57 0.75
N ASP A 336 17.36 -13.06 0.50
CA ASP A 336 17.09 -11.63 0.61
C ASP A 336 17.09 -11.19 2.08
N PHE A 337 17.81 -10.12 2.38
CA PHE A 337 17.86 -9.55 3.72
C PHE A 337 17.75 -8.03 3.72
N ARG A 338 17.36 -7.49 4.88
CA ARG A 338 17.30 -6.06 5.16
C ARG A 338 18.04 -5.76 6.46
N VAL A 339 18.85 -4.71 6.45
CA VAL A 339 19.48 -4.17 7.66
C VAL A 339 18.96 -2.77 7.91
N GLU A 340 18.50 -2.52 9.13
CA GLU A 340 18.23 -1.18 9.62
C GLU A 340 19.37 -0.74 10.54
N LEU A 341 20.01 0.36 10.18
CA LEU A 341 21.12 0.95 10.92
C LEU A 341 20.70 2.31 11.46
N GLU A 342 20.56 2.40 12.77
CA GLU A 342 20.43 3.65 13.50
C GLU A 342 21.80 4.09 14.01
N VAL A 343 22.24 5.29 13.66
CA VAL A 343 23.48 5.92 14.17
C VAL A 343 23.13 7.33 14.58
N ASN A 344 23.33 7.67 15.85
CA ASN A 344 23.07 9.02 16.36
C ASN A 344 21.63 9.50 16.12
N GLY A 345 20.66 8.58 16.13
CA GLY A 345 19.24 8.85 15.85
C GLY A 345 18.89 8.98 14.35
N ARG A 346 19.86 8.84 13.45
CA ARG A 346 19.62 8.73 12.01
C ARG A 346 19.47 7.27 11.64
N VAL A 347 18.32 6.90 11.08
CA VAL A 347 18.03 5.54 10.62
C VAL A 347 18.28 5.47 9.11
N GLN A 348 18.97 4.42 8.68
CA GLN A 348 19.20 4.07 7.28
C GLN A 348 18.80 2.61 7.08
N SER A 349 18.16 2.30 5.96
CA SER A 349 17.83 0.93 5.60
C SER A 349 18.68 0.48 4.42
N PHE A 350 19.18 -0.75 4.49
CA PHE A 350 19.99 -1.39 3.47
C PHE A 350 19.34 -2.71 3.08
N LYS A 351 19.39 -3.05 1.81
CA LYS A 351 18.93 -4.33 1.27
C LYS A 351 20.10 -5.05 0.62
N GLY A 352 20.09 -6.37 0.72
CA GLY A 352 21.13 -7.20 0.13
C GLY A 352 20.66 -8.62 -0.10
N VAL A 353 21.46 -9.36 -0.87
CA VAL A 353 21.24 -10.77 -1.16
C VAL A 353 22.44 -11.53 -0.62
N ALA A 354 22.23 -12.38 0.38
CA ALA A 354 23.25 -13.24 0.94
C ALA A 354 23.37 -14.52 0.12
N SER A 355 24.61 -14.97 -0.05
CA SER A 355 24.94 -16.28 -0.64
C SER A 355 24.39 -16.55 -2.04
N PRO A 356 24.54 -15.61 -3.00
CA PRO A 356 24.06 -15.81 -4.38
C PRO A 356 24.60 -17.08 -5.06
N ASN A 357 25.76 -17.58 -4.65
CA ASN A 357 26.40 -18.80 -5.15
C ASN A 357 26.40 -19.93 -4.11
N GLY A 358 25.60 -19.82 -3.04
CA GLY A 358 25.53 -20.80 -1.96
C GLY A 358 26.70 -20.77 -0.98
N GLU A 359 27.50 -19.70 -0.98
CA GLU A 359 28.62 -19.47 -0.06
C GLU A 359 28.17 -19.37 1.41
N THR A 360 29.06 -19.69 2.35
CA THR A 360 28.82 -19.54 3.81
C THR A 360 30.10 -19.09 4.52
N GLY A 361 29.98 -18.70 5.80
CA GLY A 361 31.10 -18.20 6.60
C GLY A 361 31.73 -16.95 5.99
N TYR A 362 33.04 -16.74 6.15
CA TYR A 362 33.73 -15.55 5.66
C TYR A 362 33.60 -15.31 4.15
N SER A 363 33.41 -16.37 3.36
CA SER A 363 33.19 -16.22 1.91
C SER A 363 31.84 -15.58 1.56
N SER A 364 30.91 -15.54 2.51
CA SER A 364 29.60 -14.90 2.41
C SER A 364 29.52 -13.54 3.10
N ASP A 365 30.63 -13.00 3.62
CA ASP A 365 30.64 -11.69 4.29
C ASP A 365 30.26 -10.58 3.30
N ILE A 366 29.16 -9.90 3.60
CA ILE A 366 28.70 -8.73 2.86
C ILE A 366 28.85 -7.51 3.75
N LEU A 367 29.75 -6.59 3.37
CA LEU A 367 29.86 -5.29 4.00
C LEU A 367 28.62 -4.46 3.63
N VAL A 368 27.72 -4.29 4.58
CA VAL A 368 26.46 -3.56 4.38
C VAL A 368 26.68 -2.06 4.53
N ALA A 369 27.42 -1.66 5.54
CA ALA A 369 27.68 -0.26 5.83
C ALA A 369 29.02 -0.07 6.52
N GLU A 370 29.68 1.04 6.22
CA GLU A 370 30.87 1.53 6.89
C GLU A 370 30.63 3.00 7.25
N PHE A 371 30.85 3.36 8.52
CA PHE A 371 30.57 4.72 8.99
C PHE A 371 31.48 5.14 10.15
N ASP A 372 31.75 6.44 10.25
CA ASP A 372 32.37 7.04 11.42
C ASP A 372 31.30 7.54 12.40
N TYR A 373 31.34 7.03 13.62
CA TYR A 373 30.51 7.51 14.72
C TYR A 373 31.23 8.62 15.48
N ASP A 374 30.55 9.74 15.72
CA ASP A 374 30.98 10.77 16.67
C ASP A 374 29.81 11.10 17.59
N PRO A 375 29.93 10.92 18.92
CA PRO A 375 28.82 11.18 19.85
C PRO A 375 28.35 12.65 19.83
N ASN A 376 29.19 13.59 19.38
CA ASN A 376 28.82 15.00 19.26
C ASN A 376 27.97 15.30 18.01
N GLN A 377 27.88 14.36 17.07
CA GLN A 377 27.05 14.48 15.87
C GLN A 377 25.64 13.91 16.06
N ARG A 378 25.21 13.68 17.31
CA ARG A 378 23.85 13.27 17.59
C ARG A 378 22.87 14.32 17.07
N VAL A 379 22.26 14.01 15.95
CA VAL A 379 21.21 14.85 15.39
C VAL A 379 19.92 14.43 16.06
N TYR A 380 19.34 15.35 16.82
CA TYR A 380 17.91 15.25 17.10
C TYR A 380 17.19 15.31 15.76
N ASN A 381 16.74 14.16 15.25
CA ASN A 381 15.94 14.05 14.04
C ASN A 381 14.47 14.03 14.46
N PRO A 382 13.77 15.19 14.48
CA PRO A 382 12.39 15.23 14.91
C PRO A 382 11.41 14.50 13.97
N ASP A 383 11.82 14.10 12.75
CA ASP A 383 10.86 13.54 11.79
C ASP A 383 11.45 12.55 10.78
N LYS A 384 11.97 11.41 11.26
CA LYS A 384 12.35 10.25 10.42
C LYS A 384 11.20 9.72 9.53
N TYR A 385 9.97 10.16 9.76
CA TYR A 385 8.76 9.81 9.00
C TYR A 385 8.29 10.92 8.07
N ALA A 386 9.13 11.92 7.77
CA ALA A 386 8.72 13.07 6.96
C ALA A 386 8.07 12.66 5.63
N ALA A 387 8.56 11.61 4.98
CA ALA A 387 8.00 11.07 3.73
C ALA A 387 6.59 10.48 3.90
N TYR A 388 6.29 9.92 5.08
CA TYR A 388 5.01 9.27 5.40
C TYR A 388 3.92 10.24 5.87
N LYS A 389 4.25 11.52 6.02
CA LYS A 389 3.26 12.53 6.43
C LYS A 389 2.18 12.65 5.38
N ASP A 390 0.92 12.62 5.81
CA ASP A 390 -0.25 12.80 4.93
C ASP A 390 -0.07 13.96 3.96
N GLY A 391 0.39 15.12 4.44
CA GLY A 391 0.58 16.31 3.60
C GLY A 391 1.63 16.12 2.49
N VAL A 392 2.66 15.32 2.73
CA VAL A 392 3.71 15.01 1.73
C VAL A 392 3.18 14.02 0.71
N VAL A 393 2.57 12.92 1.16
CA VAL A 393 1.99 11.90 0.29
C VAL A 393 0.87 12.49 -0.57
N ILE A 394 -0.12 13.13 0.06
CA ILE A 394 -1.24 13.80 -0.64
C ILE A 394 -0.71 14.89 -1.56
N GLY A 395 0.30 15.65 -1.16
CA GLY A 395 0.93 16.67 -2.00
C GLY A 395 1.56 16.09 -3.27
N LYS A 396 2.12 14.87 -3.20
CA LYS A 396 2.65 14.15 -4.36
C LYS A 396 1.52 13.69 -5.28
N TRP A 397 0.47 13.08 -4.74
CA TRP A 397 -0.72 12.67 -5.50
C TRP A 397 -1.47 13.83 -6.14
N ALA A 398 -1.53 14.99 -5.49
CA ALA A 398 -2.14 16.19 -6.04
C ALA A 398 -1.43 16.76 -7.27
N LYS A 399 -0.21 16.30 -7.59
CA LYS A 399 0.48 16.66 -8.84
C LYS A 399 -0.08 15.91 -10.05
N VAL A 400 -0.65 14.73 -9.83
CA VAL A 400 -1.11 13.82 -10.90
C VAL A 400 -2.61 13.64 -10.96
N ILE A 401 -3.30 13.81 -9.83
CA ILE A 401 -4.74 13.63 -9.69
C ILE A 401 -5.35 14.95 -9.20
N PRO A 402 -6.52 15.38 -9.74
CA PRO A 402 -7.22 16.56 -9.22
C PRO A 402 -7.48 16.45 -7.72
N PRO A 403 -7.28 17.51 -6.91
CA PRO A 403 -7.44 17.43 -5.46
C PRO A 403 -8.80 16.92 -4.98
N GLN A 404 -9.88 17.21 -5.71
CA GLN A 404 -11.24 16.71 -5.42
C GLN A 404 -11.40 15.20 -5.65
N ASN A 405 -10.47 14.56 -6.34
CA ASN A 405 -10.42 13.11 -6.54
C ASN A 405 -9.54 12.40 -5.49
N ILE A 406 -9.00 13.14 -4.51
CA ILE A 406 -8.26 12.58 -3.36
C ILE A 406 -9.23 12.49 -2.17
N LEU A 407 -9.76 11.30 -1.96
CA LEU A 407 -10.84 10.97 -1.04
C LEU A 407 -10.24 10.42 0.26
N LYS A 408 -10.26 11.23 1.31
CA LYS A 408 -9.65 10.88 2.61
C LYS A 408 -10.66 10.18 3.48
N ILE A 409 -10.39 8.94 3.89
CA ILE A 409 -11.28 8.15 4.74
C ILE A 409 -10.71 8.04 6.14
N ASP A 410 -11.55 8.23 7.17
CA ASP A 410 -11.15 8.08 8.58
C ASP A 410 -11.35 6.65 9.10
N ASP A 411 -12.21 5.89 8.45
CA ASP A 411 -12.51 4.50 8.77
C ASP A 411 -12.33 3.64 7.51
N PRO A 412 -11.35 2.73 7.48
CA PRO A 412 -11.15 1.78 6.38
C PRO A 412 -12.42 0.96 6.07
N GLN A 413 -13.28 0.74 7.07
CA GLN A 413 -14.59 0.11 6.91
C GLN A 413 -15.59 0.96 6.13
N SER A 414 -15.24 2.15 5.63
CA SER A 414 -16.12 2.97 4.77
C SER A 414 -15.70 2.96 3.29
N ILE A 415 -14.69 2.16 2.92
CA ILE A 415 -14.09 2.19 1.59
C ILE A 415 -15.09 1.87 0.46
N ILE A 416 -15.92 0.86 0.65
CA ILE A 416 -16.91 0.44 -0.36
C ILE A 416 -17.92 1.54 -0.59
N GLU A 417 -18.36 2.20 0.47
CA GLU A 417 -19.38 3.24 0.38
C GLU A 417 -18.81 4.51 -0.25
N VAL A 418 -17.55 4.85 0.00
CA VAL A 418 -16.88 5.93 -0.73
C VAL A 418 -16.74 5.60 -2.21
N MET A 419 -16.30 4.39 -2.57
CA MET A 419 -16.23 3.97 -3.98
C MET A 419 -17.61 4.03 -4.66
N MET A 420 -18.64 3.52 -3.99
CA MET A 420 -20.02 3.57 -4.47
C MET A 420 -20.52 5.00 -4.63
N GLY A 421 -20.22 5.89 -3.68
CA GLY A 421 -20.57 7.30 -3.76
C GLY A 421 -19.90 8.00 -4.94
N VAL A 422 -18.64 7.70 -5.25
CA VAL A 422 -17.96 8.21 -6.46
C VAL A 422 -18.69 7.78 -7.72
N LEU A 423 -19.06 6.50 -7.81
CA LEU A 423 -19.76 5.94 -8.97
C LEU A 423 -21.19 6.50 -9.10
N ALA A 424 -21.88 6.68 -7.98
CA ALA A 424 -23.21 7.27 -7.95
C ALA A 424 -23.16 8.73 -8.41
N LEU A 425 -22.28 9.55 -7.82
CA LEU A 425 -22.01 10.94 -8.23
C LEU A 425 -21.47 11.05 -9.67
N ALA A 426 -21.05 9.94 -10.27
CA ALA A 426 -20.67 9.91 -11.67
C ALA A 426 -21.86 10.13 -12.62
N SER A 427 -23.07 9.79 -12.16
CA SER A 427 -24.32 10.04 -12.86
C SER A 427 -24.74 11.50 -12.69
N ASP A 428 -25.22 12.12 -13.77
CA ASP A 428 -25.57 13.54 -13.76
C ASP A 428 -26.77 13.87 -12.85
N ASP A 429 -27.61 12.89 -12.53
CA ASP A 429 -28.85 13.05 -11.77
C ASP A 429 -28.74 12.69 -10.29
N VAL A 430 -27.53 12.42 -9.80
CA VAL A 430 -27.29 12.00 -8.41
C VAL A 430 -26.48 13.08 -7.68
N ASP A 431 -26.99 13.52 -6.55
CA ASP A 431 -26.27 14.41 -5.64
C ASP A 431 -25.83 13.71 -4.34
N LEU A 432 -25.20 14.47 -3.44
CA LEU A 432 -24.67 13.93 -2.18
C LEU A 432 -25.79 13.51 -1.21
N ASP A 433 -26.98 14.13 -1.30
CA ASP A 433 -28.13 13.77 -0.47
C ASP A 433 -28.74 12.45 -0.92
N ASP A 434 -28.80 12.20 -2.23
CA ASP A 434 -29.17 10.89 -2.79
C ASP A 434 -28.22 9.80 -2.27
N VAL A 435 -26.91 10.04 -2.38
CA VAL A 435 -25.88 9.11 -1.88
C VAL A 435 -26.05 8.83 -0.38
N ARG A 436 -26.37 9.85 0.43
CA ARG A 436 -26.63 9.69 1.86
C ARG A 436 -27.83 8.77 2.13
N VAL A 437 -28.93 8.95 1.39
CA VAL A 437 -30.12 8.09 1.52
C VAL A 437 -29.78 6.64 1.16
N ASP A 438 -28.96 6.45 0.12
CA ASP A 438 -28.55 5.12 -0.32
C ASP A 438 -27.64 4.41 0.68
N MET A 439 -26.68 5.13 1.27
CA MET A 439 -25.78 4.62 2.31
C MET A 439 -26.54 4.18 3.56
N ALA A 440 -27.61 4.86 3.95
CA ALA A 440 -28.43 4.46 5.09
C ALA A 440 -29.05 3.06 4.90
N GLY A 441 -29.33 2.66 3.65
CA GLY A 441 -29.82 1.33 3.33
C GLY A 441 -28.75 0.24 3.27
N LEU A 442 -27.46 0.56 3.48
CA LEU A 442 -26.35 -0.41 3.51
C LEU A 442 -26.00 -0.89 4.93
N GLY A 443 -26.73 -0.42 5.96
CA GLY A 443 -26.53 -0.88 7.34
C GLY A 443 -25.28 -0.31 8.02
N LEU A 444 -24.63 0.68 7.43
CA LEU A 444 -23.52 1.40 8.06
C LEU A 444 -23.94 2.06 9.37
N SER A 445 -23.01 2.16 10.32
CA SER A 445 -23.19 3.01 11.49
C SER A 445 -23.28 4.49 11.08
N ALA A 446 -23.93 5.31 11.91
CA ALA A 446 -24.04 6.75 11.65
C ALA A 446 -22.66 7.43 11.53
N LEU A 447 -21.65 6.92 12.24
CA LEU A 447 -20.28 7.44 12.18
C LEU A 447 -19.63 7.14 10.82
N GLN A 448 -19.78 5.91 10.32
CA GLN A 448 -19.29 5.49 9.01
C GLN A 448 -19.94 6.26 7.88
N GLN A 449 -21.27 6.43 7.93
CA GLN A 449 -22.01 7.24 6.95
C GLN A 449 -21.47 8.68 6.92
N LYS A 450 -21.31 9.29 8.09
CA LYS A 450 -20.76 10.65 8.19
C LYS A 450 -19.34 10.75 7.65
N GLY A 451 -18.48 9.78 7.94
CA GLY A 451 -17.11 9.72 7.43
C GLY A 451 -17.05 9.57 5.91
N ALA A 452 -17.87 8.68 5.35
CA ALA A 452 -17.96 8.44 3.92
C ALA A 452 -18.47 9.67 3.15
N LEU A 453 -19.52 10.33 3.64
CA LEU A 453 -20.06 11.55 3.02
C LEU A 453 -19.04 12.68 3.04
N LYS A 454 -18.35 12.87 4.17
CA LYS A 454 -17.28 13.86 4.29
C LYS A 454 -16.15 13.63 3.28
N ALA A 455 -15.81 12.37 2.98
CA ALA A 455 -14.80 12.06 1.97
C ALA A 455 -15.24 12.46 0.55
N LEU A 456 -16.55 12.51 0.29
CA LEU A 456 -17.16 12.78 -1.03
C LEU A 456 -17.53 14.25 -1.24
N GLU A 457 -17.61 15.07 -0.19
CA GLU A 457 -18.03 16.48 -0.24
C GLU A 457 -17.30 17.28 -1.35
N GLY A 458 -15.97 17.25 -1.37
CA GLY A 458 -15.19 18.02 -2.35
C GLY A 458 -15.43 17.56 -3.80
N LEU A 459 -15.68 16.27 -4.01
CA LEU A 459 -16.03 15.74 -5.34
C LEU A 459 -17.43 16.20 -5.75
N ALA A 460 -18.41 16.10 -4.85
CA ALA A 460 -19.79 16.51 -5.09
C ALA A 460 -19.89 18.00 -5.40
N GLU A 461 -19.20 18.85 -4.62
CA GLU A 461 -19.13 20.30 -4.86
C GLU A 461 -18.53 20.63 -6.22
N SER A 462 -17.39 20.02 -6.57
CA SER A 462 -16.74 20.23 -7.87
C SER A 462 -17.65 19.83 -9.04
N ARG A 463 -18.43 18.75 -8.90
CA ARG A 463 -19.37 18.30 -9.92
C ARG A 463 -20.59 19.22 -10.03
N ALA A 464 -21.15 19.66 -8.91
CA ALA A 464 -22.24 20.62 -8.90
C ALA A 464 -21.86 21.93 -9.60
N VAL A 465 -20.65 22.44 -9.35
CA VAL A 465 -20.12 23.62 -10.03
C VAL A 465 -19.95 23.37 -11.53
N ALA A 466 -19.36 22.24 -11.93
CA ALA A 466 -19.21 21.90 -13.35
C ALA A 466 -20.56 21.82 -14.07
N LYS A 467 -21.57 21.20 -13.44
CA LYS A 467 -22.94 21.09 -13.95
C LYS A 467 -23.59 22.47 -14.10
N ALA A 468 -23.45 23.34 -13.11
CA ALA A 468 -23.98 24.71 -13.14
C ALA A 468 -23.35 25.54 -14.27
N VAL A 469 -22.05 25.40 -14.50
CA VAL A 469 -21.34 26.03 -15.62
C VAL A 469 -21.83 25.52 -16.97
N THR A 470 -21.98 24.21 -17.14
CA THR A 470 -22.52 23.62 -18.39
C THR A 470 -23.98 23.97 -18.65
N ALA A 471 -24.78 24.17 -17.59
CA ALA A 471 -26.19 24.54 -17.67
C ALA A 471 -26.42 26.06 -17.86
N GLY A 472 -25.35 26.88 -17.95
CA GLY A 472 -25.45 28.33 -18.08
C GLY A 472 -25.95 29.07 -16.83
N ASN A 473 -26.09 28.37 -15.70
CA ASN A 473 -26.59 28.91 -14.44
C ASN A 473 -25.40 29.29 -13.54
N LEU A 474 -24.77 30.43 -13.82
CA LEU A 474 -23.83 31.02 -12.86
C LEU A 474 -24.58 31.44 -11.59
N PRO A 475 -24.16 31.05 -10.38
CA PRO A 475 -24.71 31.62 -9.16
C PRO A 475 -24.35 33.11 -9.12
N THR A 476 -25.36 33.97 -9.29
CA THR A 476 -25.20 35.42 -9.16
C THR A 476 -24.74 35.72 -7.73
N LYS A 477 -23.49 36.14 -7.57
CA LYS A 477 -22.96 36.68 -6.33
C LYS A 477 -23.83 37.88 -5.96
N LYS A 478 -24.71 37.75 -4.96
CA LYS A 478 -25.44 38.90 -4.39
C LYS A 478 -24.39 39.85 -3.80
N ILE A 479 -24.06 40.90 -4.55
CA ILE A 479 -23.31 42.03 -4.02
C ILE A 479 -24.21 42.69 -2.97
N GLN A 480 -23.93 42.44 -1.69
CA GLN A 480 -24.51 43.24 -0.62
C GLN A 480 -24.00 44.67 -0.77
N ARG A 481 -24.82 45.54 -1.36
CA ARG A 481 -24.60 46.99 -1.26
C ARG A 481 -24.79 47.37 0.21
N LYS A 482 -23.71 47.79 0.87
CA LYS A 482 -23.77 48.44 2.19
C LYS A 482 -24.69 49.67 2.10
N PRO A 483 -25.56 49.94 3.09
CA PRO A 483 -26.33 51.17 3.12
C PRO A 483 -25.38 52.35 3.31
N SER A 484 -25.50 53.34 2.42
CA SER A 484 -24.86 54.65 2.52
C SER A 484 -25.24 55.32 3.85
N GLY A 485 -24.25 55.56 4.70
CA GLY A 485 -24.40 56.34 5.92
C GLY A 485 -24.80 57.77 5.60
N VAL A 486 -25.86 58.23 6.26
CA VAL A 486 -26.31 59.63 6.27
C VAL A 486 -25.29 60.45 7.06
N VAL A 487 -24.61 61.37 6.38
CA VAL A 487 -23.88 62.46 7.01
C VAL A 487 -24.92 63.48 7.45
N LYS A 488 -25.09 63.67 8.76
CA LYS A 488 -25.73 64.87 9.30
C LYS A 488 -24.67 65.98 9.36
N LEU A 489 -25.10 67.16 8.89
CA LEU A 489 -24.38 68.43 8.79
C LEU A 489 -23.67 68.82 10.09
#